data_AF-A0A9E0UE79-F1
#
_entry.id   AF-A0A9E0UE79-F1
#
_cell.length_a   1.000
_cell.length_b   1.000
_cell.length_c   1.000
_cell.angle_alpha   90.00
_cell.angle_beta   90.00
_cell.angle_gamma   90.00
#
_symmetry.space_group_name_H-M   'P 1'
#
loop_
_entity.id
_entity.type
_entity.pdbx_description
1 polymer ?
#
loop_
_entity_poly.entity_id
_entity_poly.type
_entity_poly.pdbx_seq_one_letter_code
_entity_poly.pdbx_strand_id
1 'polypeptide(L)'
;MKTKWLSVVCYLPLICGCSALSVAPTANSRFTSETVRLGMTKEQFVEQFGRPFKESFFRDEHGVLHETLYYKEFMGSWYAVNTLFRFEDSVLVAQEQGDEERLYSSGRLED
;
A
#
# COMPACT_ATOMS: atom_id res chain seq x y z
N MET A 1 39.95 -29.58 55.91
CA MET A 1 38.99 -28.78 55.11
C MET A 1 39.18 -29.18 53.65
N LYS A 2 38.16 -29.73 53.00
CA LYS A 2 38.23 -30.27 51.63
C LYS A 2 37.30 -29.45 50.73
N THR A 3 37.86 -28.61 49.87
CA THR A 3 37.11 -27.75 48.94
C THR A 3 36.70 -28.59 47.72
N LYS A 4 35.40 -28.82 47.54
CA LYS A 4 34.84 -29.54 46.39
C LYS A 4 34.51 -28.56 45.27
N TRP A 5 34.98 -28.88 44.07
CA TRP A 5 34.70 -28.19 42.82
C TRP A 5 33.46 -28.77 42.12
N LEU A 6 32.84 -27.92 41.30
CA LEU A 6 31.98 -28.22 40.13
C LEU A 6 30.59 -28.81 40.37
N SER A 7 29.57 -27.99 40.06
CA SER A 7 28.75 -28.24 38.86
C SER A 7 27.90 -27.01 38.57
N VAL A 8 28.26 -26.34 37.47
CA VAL A 8 27.46 -25.29 36.84
C VAL A 8 26.17 -25.93 36.36
N VAL A 9 25.06 -25.47 36.91
CA VAL A 9 23.72 -25.89 36.52
C VAL A 9 23.40 -25.25 35.18
N CYS A 10 23.56 -25.99 34.09
CA CYS A 10 22.98 -25.65 32.80
C CYS A 10 21.47 -25.92 32.84
N TYR A 11 20.70 -24.95 33.35
CA TYR A 11 19.28 -24.84 32.97
C TYR A 11 19.23 -24.27 31.55
N LEU A 12 19.22 -25.15 30.55
CA LEU A 12 18.74 -24.79 29.21
C LEU A 12 17.21 -24.92 29.23
N PRO A 13 16.42 -23.83 29.21
CA PRO A 13 15.02 -23.94 28.85
C PRO A 13 14.97 -24.22 27.34
N LEU A 14 14.93 -25.51 27.01
CA LEU A 14 14.50 -25.98 25.71
C LEU A 14 12.98 -25.76 25.61
N ILE A 15 12.57 -25.25 24.45
CA ILE A 15 11.22 -25.26 23.86
C ILE A 15 10.15 -24.44 24.59
N CYS A 16 9.65 -23.39 23.94
CA CYS A 16 8.48 -23.53 23.07
C CYS A 16 7.91 -22.14 22.71
N GLY A 17 7.77 -21.90 21.42
CA GLY A 17 6.80 -20.93 20.92
C GLY A 17 7.29 -19.48 20.83
N CYS A 18 8.30 -19.21 20.01
CA CYS A 18 8.23 -17.98 19.23
C CYS A 18 7.01 -18.10 18.32
N SER A 19 5.82 -17.76 18.81
CA SER A 19 4.76 -17.26 17.95
C SER A 19 5.29 -15.94 17.39
N ALA A 20 6.11 -16.05 16.35
CA ALA A 20 6.25 -15.02 15.36
C ALA A 20 4.81 -14.77 14.92
N LEU A 21 4.24 -13.73 15.51
CA LEU A 21 3.01 -13.12 15.06
C LEU A 21 3.36 -12.65 13.64
N SER A 22 3.20 -13.52 12.65
CA SER A 22 3.21 -13.11 11.25
C SER A 22 1.94 -12.31 11.11
N VAL A 23 2.01 -11.04 11.51
CA VAL A 23 1.09 -10.03 11.03
C VAL A 23 1.34 -10.05 9.53
N ALA A 24 0.53 -10.81 8.80
CA ALA A 24 0.43 -10.66 7.36
C ALA A 24 0.26 -9.15 7.15
N PRO A 25 1.13 -8.48 6.38
CA PRO A 25 0.99 -7.05 6.17
C PRO A 25 -0.45 -6.83 5.70
N THR A 26 -1.23 -6.12 6.50
CA THR A 26 -2.52 -5.62 6.04
C THR A 26 -2.18 -4.77 4.83
N ALA A 27 -2.62 -5.21 3.66
CA ALA A 27 -2.41 -4.48 2.43
C ALA A 27 -3.30 -3.24 2.51
N ASN A 28 -2.78 -2.20 3.16
CA ASN A 28 -3.38 -0.89 3.16
C ASN A 28 -2.92 -0.18 1.89
N SER A 29 -3.78 0.66 1.32
CA SER A 29 -3.40 1.53 0.21
C SER A 29 -2.19 2.38 0.62
N ARG A 30 -1.26 2.60 -0.30
CA ARG A 30 -0.14 3.54 -0.10
C ARG A 30 -0.58 5.00 -0.16
N PHE A 31 -1.80 5.25 -0.64
CA PHE A 31 -2.41 6.56 -0.80
C PHE A 31 -3.34 6.91 0.36
N THR A 32 -2.82 6.82 1.58
CA THR A 32 -3.55 7.24 2.77
C THR A 32 -3.58 8.77 2.86
N SER A 33 -4.52 9.31 3.63
CA SER A 33 -4.60 10.76 3.90
C SER A 33 -3.36 11.34 4.60
N GLU A 34 -2.52 10.50 5.21
CA GLU A 34 -1.27 10.95 5.82
C GLU A 34 -0.16 11.18 4.78
N THR A 35 -0.15 10.38 3.70
CA THR A 35 0.88 10.41 2.66
C THR A 35 0.48 11.30 1.49
N VAL A 36 -0.80 11.38 1.15
CA VAL A 36 -1.34 12.23 0.08
C VAL A 36 -1.88 13.53 0.65
N ARG A 37 -1.38 14.67 0.16
CA ARG A 37 -1.80 16.00 0.60
C ARG A 37 -2.29 16.83 -0.56
N LEU A 38 -3.53 17.33 -0.46
CA LEU A 38 -4.04 18.31 -1.41
C LEU A 38 -3.11 19.53 -1.47
N GLY A 39 -2.97 20.11 -2.66
CA GLY A 39 -2.09 21.26 -2.92
C GLY A 39 -0.65 20.89 -3.31
N MET A 40 -0.23 19.61 -3.21
CA MET A 40 1.08 19.21 -3.71
C MET A 40 1.14 19.24 -5.23
N THR A 41 2.31 19.50 -5.81
CA THR A 41 2.45 19.53 -7.27
C THR A 41 2.46 18.11 -7.84
N LYS A 42 2.11 17.99 -9.12
CA LYS A 42 2.20 16.74 -9.88
C LYS A 42 3.61 16.16 -9.85
N GLU A 43 4.63 17.00 -9.95
CA GLU A 43 6.03 16.57 -9.91
C GLU A 43 6.38 15.96 -8.55
N GLN A 44 6.03 16.65 -7.45
CA GLN A 44 6.22 16.13 -6.09
C GLN A 44 5.48 14.81 -5.89
N PHE A 45 4.26 14.71 -6.42
CA PHE A 45 3.44 13.51 -6.34
C PHE A 45 4.11 12.34 -7.04
N VAL A 46 4.55 12.54 -8.29
CA VAL A 46 5.20 11.49 -9.09
C VAL A 46 6.56 11.11 -8.52
N GLU A 47 7.30 12.06 -7.94
CA GLU A 47 8.57 11.77 -7.24
C GLU A 47 8.33 10.86 -6.02
N GLN A 48 7.28 11.13 -5.25
CA GLN A 48 6.96 10.36 -4.05
C GLN A 48 6.33 8.99 -4.34
N PHE A 49 5.41 8.91 -5.32
CA PHE A 49 4.59 7.72 -5.54
C PHE A 49 4.95 6.92 -6.80
N GLY A 50 5.87 7.43 -7.61
CA GLY A 50 6.25 6.86 -8.90
C GLY A 50 5.30 7.26 -10.02
N ARG A 51 5.62 6.83 -11.25
CA ARG A 51 4.80 7.15 -12.43
C ARG A 51 3.47 6.39 -12.41
N PRO A 52 2.36 7.02 -12.82
CA PRO A 52 1.08 6.32 -12.96
C PRO A 52 1.12 5.32 -14.11
N PHE A 53 0.20 4.36 -14.12
CA PHE A 53 0.07 3.42 -15.25
C PHE A 53 -0.64 4.05 -16.46
N LYS A 54 -1.44 5.09 -16.21
CA LYS A 54 -2.14 5.88 -17.22
C LYS A 54 -2.27 7.32 -16.74
N GLU A 55 -2.28 8.25 -17.67
CA GLU A 55 -2.65 9.65 -17.42
C GLU A 55 -3.61 10.15 -18.51
N SER A 56 -4.42 11.15 -18.17
CA SER A 56 -5.25 11.88 -19.13
C SER A 56 -5.29 13.34 -18.76
N PHE A 57 -5.45 14.22 -19.75
CA PHE A 57 -5.57 15.65 -19.52
C PHE A 57 -6.51 16.31 -20.51
N PHE A 58 -7.10 17.44 -20.13
CA PHE A 58 -7.84 18.34 -21.01
C PHE A 58 -7.74 19.77 -20.46
N ARG A 59 -8.06 20.76 -21.30
CA ARG A 59 -8.27 22.14 -20.85
C ARG A 59 -9.75 22.48 -20.93
N ASP A 60 -10.28 23.15 -19.92
CA ASP A 60 -11.67 23.60 -19.92
C ASP A 60 -11.85 24.94 -20.68
N GLU A 61 -13.08 25.45 -20.70
CA GLU A 61 -13.44 26.72 -21.35
C GLU A 61 -12.74 27.94 -20.73
N HIS A 62 -12.27 27.82 -19.49
CA HIS A 62 -11.53 28.85 -18.77
C HIS A 62 -10.01 28.72 -18.93
N GLY A 63 -9.55 27.69 -19.63
CA GLY A 63 -8.14 27.42 -19.89
C GLY A 63 -7.41 26.68 -18.77
N VAL A 64 -8.12 26.23 -17.72
CA VAL A 64 -7.54 25.46 -16.61
C VAL A 64 -7.13 24.09 -17.14
N LEU A 65 -5.91 23.65 -16.84
CA LEU A 65 -5.44 22.32 -17.18
C LEU A 65 -5.95 21.31 -16.16
N HIS A 66 -6.87 20.45 -16.57
CA HIS A 66 -7.36 19.31 -15.80
C HIS A 66 -6.55 18.08 -16.14
N GLU A 67 -5.92 17.45 -15.16
CA GLU A 67 -5.16 16.21 -15.33
C GLU A 67 -5.68 15.13 -14.41
N THR A 68 -5.52 13.88 -14.82
CA THR A 68 -5.89 12.72 -14.02
C THR A 68 -4.80 11.67 -14.11
N LEU A 69 -4.24 11.28 -12.97
CA LEU A 69 -3.28 10.19 -12.85
C LEU A 69 -4.00 8.96 -12.31
N TYR A 70 -3.78 7.82 -12.96
CA TYR A 70 -4.41 6.55 -12.60
C TYR A 70 -3.34 5.62 -12.01
N TYR A 71 -3.58 5.15 -10.79
CA TYR A 71 -2.74 4.18 -10.11
C TYR A 71 -3.53 2.91 -9.84
N LYS A 72 -2.87 1.76 -9.99
CA LYS A 72 -3.41 0.45 -9.63
C LYS A 72 -2.59 -0.09 -8.47
N GLU A 73 -3.27 -0.56 -7.44
CA GLU A 73 -2.65 -1.15 -6.26
C GLU A 73 -3.13 -2.57 -6.06
N PHE A 74 -2.21 -3.51 -5.89
CA PHE A 74 -2.52 -4.91 -5.63
C PHE A 74 -2.63 -5.13 -4.12
N MET A 75 -3.87 -5.35 -3.65
CA MET A 75 -4.20 -5.57 -2.26
C MET A 75 -4.14 -7.07 -1.94
N GLY A 76 -2.92 -7.56 -1.71
CA GLY A 76 -2.64 -8.98 -1.57
C GLY A 76 -2.83 -9.73 -2.90
N SER A 77 -3.18 -11.02 -2.83
CA SER A 77 -3.40 -11.85 -4.02
C SER A 77 -4.81 -11.75 -4.59
N TRP A 78 -5.74 -11.05 -3.94
CA TRP A 78 -7.17 -11.23 -4.21
C TRP A 78 -7.83 -10.06 -4.94
N TYR A 79 -7.33 -8.83 -4.75
CA TYR A 79 -7.97 -7.62 -5.27
C TYR A 79 -6.93 -6.64 -5.81
N ALA A 80 -7.31 -5.91 -6.86
CA ALA A 80 -6.61 -4.71 -7.31
C ALA A 80 -7.57 -3.51 -7.19
N VAL A 81 -7.09 -2.42 -6.60
CA VAL A 81 -7.85 -1.18 -6.45
C VAL A 81 -7.27 -0.13 -7.40
N ASN A 82 -8.13 0.56 -8.14
CA ASN A 82 -7.72 1.73 -8.89
C ASN A 82 -7.93 2.98 -8.02
N THR A 83 -6.94 3.89 -8.03
CA THR A 83 -7.01 5.17 -7.34
C THR A 83 -6.68 6.27 -8.35
N LEU A 84 -7.53 7.28 -8.41
CA LEU A 84 -7.42 8.40 -9.34
C LEU A 84 -7.05 9.67 -8.58
N PHE A 85 -6.14 10.45 -9.13
CA PHE A 85 -5.74 11.74 -8.59
C PHE A 85 -6.02 12.83 -9.61
N ARG A 86 -6.81 13.82 -9.22
CA ARG A 86 -7.18 14.97 -10.07
C ARG A 86 -6.24 16.13 -9.77
N PHE A 87 -5.70 16.71 -10.82
CA PHE A 87 -4.88 17.90 -10.73
C PHE A 87 -5.52 19.03 -11.55
N GLU A 88 -5.42 20.24 -11.03
CA GLU A 88 -5.72 21.48 -11.75
C GLU A 88 -4.43 22.30 -11.81
N ASP A 89 -4.01 22.67 -13.01
CA ASP A 89 -2.76 23.40 -13.25
C ASP A 89 -1.56 22.79 -12.50
N SER A 90 -1.40 21.47 -12.63
CA SER A 90 -0.37 20.67 -11.96
C SER A 90 -0.45 20.62 -10.43
N VAL A 91 -1.56 21.01 -9.81
CA VAL A 91 -1.77 20.98 -8.35
C VAL A 91 -2.83 19.95 -7.98
N LEU A 92 -2.53 19.06 -7.02
CA LEU A 92 -3.46 18.01 -6.58
C LEU A 92 -4.68 18.61 -5.88
N VAL A 93 -5.87 18.39 -6.45
CA VAL A 93 -7.14 18.93 -5.91
C VAL A 93 -8.07 17.85 -5.37
N ALA A 94 -7.97 16.60 -5.86
CA ALA A 94 -8.79 15.50 -5.37
C ALA A 94 -8.13 14.13 -5.50
N GLN A 95 -8.54 13.23 -4.61
CA GLN A 95 -8.29 11.79 -4.67
C GLN A 95 -9.64 11.07 -4.75
N GLU A 96 -9.79 10.19 -5.73
CA GLU A 96 -10.99 9.39 -5.97
C GLU A 96 -10.63 7.90 -5.92
N GLN A 97 -11.46 7.10 -5.23
CA GLN A 97 -11.38 5.65 -5.32
C GLN A 97 -12.09 5.19 -6.60
N GLY A 98 -11.35 4.53 -7.49
CA GLY A 98 -11.87 3.90 -8.69
C GLY A 98 -12.33 2.46 -8.43
N ASP A 99 -12.51 1.70 -9.51
CA ASP A 99 -13.03 0.34 -9.44
C ASP A 99 -12.08 -0.61 -8.70
N GLU A 100 -12.68 -1.54 -7.95
CA GLU A 100 -12.03 -2.69 -7.37
C GLU A 100 -12.21 -3.92 -8.27
N GLU A 101 -11.10 -4.55 -8.64
CA GLU A 101 -11.04 -5.73 -9.50
C GLU A 101 -10.63 -6.94 -8.67
N ARG A 102 -11.52 -7.94 -8.55
CA ARG A 102 -11.18 -9.23 -7.95
C ARG A 102 -10.38 -10.07 -8.94
N LEU A 103 -9.17 -10.47 -8.58
CA LEU A 103 -8.22 -11.14 -9.48
C LEU A 103 -8.56 -12.61 -9.74
N TYR A 104 -9.38 -13.23 -8.89
CA TYR A 104 -9.84 -14.61 -9.04
C TYR A 104 -11.36 -14.68 -8.89
N SER A 105 -12.04 -15.28 -9.88
CA SER A 105 -13.43 -15.70 -9.72
C SER A 105 -13.48 -16.89 -8.76
N SER A 106 -14.41 -16.87 -7.80
CA SER A 106 -14.76 -18.09 -7.07
C SER A 106 -15.34 -19.05 -8.11
N GLY A 107 -14.54 -20.03 -8.55
CA GLY A 107 -15.04 -21.13 -9.35
C GLY A 107 -16.22 -21.75 -8.60
N ARG A 108 -17.43 -21.50 -9.08
CA ARG A 108 -18.59 -22.31 -8.72
C ARG A 108 -18.27 -23.68 -9.31
N LEU A 109 -17.94 -24.64 -8.43
CA LEU A 109 -18.05 -26.05 -8.78
C LEU A 109 -19.53 -26.24 -9.11
N GLU A 110 -19.86 -26.23 -10.39
CA GLU A 110 -21.16 -26.69 -10.87
C GLU A 110 -21.11 -28.21 -10.76
N ASP A 111 -21.90 -28.74 -9.84
CA ASP A 111 -22.10 -30.19 -9.59
C ASP A 111 -22.68 -30.90 -10.83
#